data_AF-A0A852LGQ7-F1
#
_entry.id   AF-A0A852LGQ7-F1
#
_cell.length_a   1.000
_cell.length_b   1.000
_cell.length_c   1.000
_cell.angle_alpha   90.00
_cell.angle_beta   90.00
_cell.angle_gamma   90.00
#
_symmetry.space_group_name_H-M   'P 1'
#
loop_
_entity.id
_entity.type
_entity.pdbx_description
1 polymer ?
#
loop_
_entity_poly.entity_id
_entity_poly.type
_entity_poly.pdbx_seq_one_letter_code
_entity_poly.pdbx_strand_id
1 'polypeptide(L)'
;KGKGKGPKGRKITLKIAKESLRQSFDGALRLDLSKMGITTFPNCILKLADVDELDLSRNMLKKIPSTIEKFQKLRWLDLHSNQLEELPSTIGTLKNLFYLNLCNNKLISTNLPEELKLLKNLHILNLGLNRLDSIPTTLGDLGELKVMGLFDNALTSIPESVTGLPKLKKLNVERNPFPELEVEEEDVDPIKRIETLHLVQEKDLCRSCLRMCRGERENLQELGNMTPSPSKKPSFPLLLTPNSTAKDNQDEWRVR
;
A
#
# COMPACT_ATOMS: atom_id res chain seq x y z
N LYS A 1 -16.71 -13.04 39.36
CA LYS A 1 -16.29 -12.88 37.95
C LYS A 1 -17.06 -13.89 37.09
N GLY A 2 -18.22 -13.49 36.55
CA GLY A 2 -19.01 -14.34 35.66
C GLY A 2 -18.34 -14.45 34.30
N LYS A 3 -17.90 -15.65 33.91
CA LYS A 3 -17.50 -15.94 32.53
C LYS A 3 -18.76 -15.89 31.68
N GLY A 4 -19.02 -14.75 31.04
CA GLY A 4 -20.08 -14.60 30.06
C GLY A 4 -19.91 -15.65 28.97
N LYS A 5 -20.90 -16.54 28.82
CA LYS A 5 -20.95 -17.48 27.70
C LYS A 5 -21.03 -16.64 26.43
N GLY A 6 -19.95 -16.61 25.66
CA GLY A 6 -19.95 -15.99 24.32
C GLY A 6 -21.10 -16.54 23.46
N PRO A 7 -21.50 -15.82 22.39
CA PRO A 7 -22.63 -16.21 21.56
C PRO A 7 -22.46 -17.67 21.11
N LYS A 8 -23.45 -18.51 21.47
CA LYS A 8 -23.46 -19.92 21.06
C LYS A 8 -23.74 -19.95 19.56
N GLY A 9 -22.72 -20.25 18.76
CA GLY A 9 -22.87 -20.34 17.31
C GLY A 9 -23.87 -21.40 16.88
N ARG A 10 -24.49 -21.19 15.71
CA ARG A 10 -25.43 -22.15 15.13
C ARG A 10 -24.69 -23.40 14.68
N LYS A 11 -25.12 -24.56 15.18
CA LYS A 11 -24.68 -25.86 14.66
C LYS A 11 -25.42 -26.16 13.37
N ILE A 12 -24.68 -26.46 12.30
CA ILE A 12 -25.26 -26.90 11.03
C ILE A 12 -25.39 -28.42 11.05
N THR A 13 -26.61 -28.91 10.77
CA THR A 13 -26.86 -30.33 10.56
C THR A 13 -26.67 -30.69 9.09
N LEU A 14 -26.45 -31.98 8.81
CA LEU A 14 -26.33 -32.44 7.42
C LEU A 14 -27.61 -32.18 6.61
N LYS A 15 -28.79 -32.20 7.27
CA LYS A 15 -30.07 -31.88 6.63
C LYS A 15 -30.07 -30.43 6.12
N ILE A 16 -29.72 -29.47 6.98
CA ILE A 16 -29.62 -28.06 6.61
C ILE A 16 -28.60 -27.88 5.48
N ALA A 17 -27.42 -28.52 5.59
CA ALA A 17 -26.41 -28.42 4.55
C ALA A 17 -26.89 -28.94 3.18
N LYS A 18 -27.64 -30.05 3.15
CA LYS A 18 -28.25 -30.56 1.91
C LYS A 18 -29.32 -29.61 1.35
N GLU A 19 -30.16 -29.05 2.21
CA GLU A 19 -31.19 -28.07 1.84
C GLU A 19 -30.60 -26.73 1.36
N SER A 20 -29.33 -26.46 1.68
CA SER A 20 -28.54 -25.30 1.25
C SER A 20 -27.82 -25.50 -0.09
N LEU A 21 -27.92 -26.68 -0.72
CA LEU A 21 -27.36 -26.89 -2.04
C LEU A 21 -28.18 -26.16 -3.11
N ARG A 22 -27.48 -25.49 -4.02
CA ARG A 22 -28.04 -24.74 -5.14
C ARG A 22 -27.24 -25.07 -6.39
N GLN A 23 -27.87 -24.94 -7.55
CA GLN A 23 -27.17 -24.96 -8.82
C GLN A 23 -26.93 -23.52 -9.26
N SER A 24 -25.68 -23.21 -9.59
CA SER A 24 -25.28 -21.92 -10.16
C SER A 24 -25.71 -21.85 -11.64
N PHE A 25 -25.69 -20.67 -12.23
CA PHE A 25 -26.14 -20.45 -13.61
C PHE A 25 -25.29 -21.20 -14.65
N ASP A 26 -24.05 -21.52 -14.33
CA ASP A 26 -23.14 -22.31 -15.16
C ASP A 26 -23.26 -23.83 -14.90
N GLY A 27 -24.26 -24.25 -14.12
CA GLY A 27 -24.51 -25.64 -13.79
C GLY A 27 -23.70 -26.17 -12.59
N ALA A 28 -22.80 -25.36 -12.03
CA ALA A 28 -21.96 -25.72 -10.88
C ALA A 28 -22.79 -25.96 -9.61
N LEU A 29 -22.40 -26.94 -8.79
CA LEU A 29 -23.06 -27.22 -7.52
C LEU A 29 -22.48 -26.33 -6.42
N ARG A 30 -23.32 -25.44 -5.88
CA ARG A 30 -22.97 -24.51 -4.80
C ARG A 30 -23.58 -24.94 -3.47
N LEU A 31 -22.76 -24.96 -2.42
CA LEU A 31 -23.21 -25.05 -1.04
C LEU A 31 -23.22 -23.66 -0.40
N ASP A 32 -24.42 -23.09 -0.20
CA ASP A 32 -24.59 -21.77 0.42
C ASP A 32 -24.97 -21.88 1.91
N LEU A 33 -24.00 -21.57 2.76
CA LEU A 33 -24.13 -21.49 4.21
C LEU A 33 -23.82 -20.08 4.71
N SER A 34 -23.99 -19.07 3.85
CA SER A 34 -23.78 -17.67 4.20
C SER A 34 -24.78 -17.18 5.25
N LYS A 35 -24.36 -16.23 6.10
CA LYS A 35 -25.24 -15.58 7.11
C LYS A 35 -25.94 -16.54 8.09
N MET A 36 -25.35 -17.70 8.36
CA MET A 36 -25.97 -18.73 9.21
C MET A 36 -25.58 -18.62 10.70
N GLY A 37 -24.70 -17.69 11.07
CA GLY A 37 -24.24 -17.52 12.45
C GLY A 37 -23.33 -18.66 12.92
N ILE A 38 -22.57 -19.24 11.99
CA ILE A 38 -21.66 -20.36 12.25
C ILE A 38 -20.40 -19.85 12.94
N THR A 39 -20.04 -20.43 14.09
CA THR A 39 -18.79 -20.06 14.82
C THR A 39 -17.67 -21.07 14.63
N THR A 40 -17.99 -22.29 14.23
CA THR A 40 -17.04 -23.40 14.07
C THR A 40 -17.35 -24.10 12.77
N PHE A 41 -16.32 -24.44 12.01
CA PHE A 41 -16.47 -25.11 10.73
C PHE A 41 -17.34 -26.38 10.87
N PRO A 42 -18.42 -26.50 10.08
CA PRO A 42 -19.38 -27.57 10.25
C PRO A 42 -18.90 -28.87 9.60
N ASN A 43 -18.18 -29.72 10.33
CA ASN A 43 -17.60 -30.98 9.78
C ASN A 43 -18.59 -31.90 9.03
N CYS A 44 -19.91 -31.75 9.24
CA CYS A 44 -20.92 -32.46 8.46
C CYS A 44 -20.86 -32.14 6.95
N ILE A 45 -20.41 -30.95 6.56
CA ILE A 45 -20.32 -30.54 5.14
C ILE A 45 -19.21 -31.28 4.39
N LEU A 46 -18.27 -31.93 5.08
CA LEU A 46 -17.26 -32.78 4.47
C LEU A 46 -17.88 -33.98 3.73
N LYS A 47 -19.13 -34.35 4.04
CA LYS A 47 -19.90 -35.37 3.31
C LYS A 47 -20.47 -34.86 1.97
N LEU A 48 -20.42 -33.55 1.75
CA LEU A 48 -20.86 -32.85 0.54
C LEU A 48 -19.64 -32.20 -0.15
N ALA A 49 -18.47 -32.85 -0.08
CA ALA A 49 -17.23 -32.29 -0.62
C ALA A 49 -17.18 -32.25 -2.16
N ASP A 50 -18.18 -32.83 -2.82
CA ASP A 50 -18.30 -32.90 -4.28
C ASP A 50 -18.90 -31.63 -4.92
N VAL A 51 -18.82 -30.50 -4.20
CA VAL A 51 -19.33 -29.20 -4.65
C VAL A 51 -18.26 -28.41 -5.38
N ASP A 52 -18.69 -27.59 -6.32
CA ASP A 52 -17.84 -26.68 -7.08
C ASP A 52 -17.66 -25.33 -6.36
N GLU A 53 -18.69 -24.89 -5.64
CA GLU A 53 -18.71 -23.60 -4.95
C GLU A 53 -19.09 -23.77 -3.47
N LEU A 54 -18.38 -23.08 -2.57
CA LEU A 54 -18.64 -23.09 -1.14
C LEU A 54 -18.69 -21.65 -0.64
N ASP A 55 -19.86 -21.26 -0.14
CA ASP A 55 -20.09 -19.95 0.45
C ASP A 55 -20.32 -20.12 1.96
N LEU A 56 -19.35 -19.64 2.74
CA LEU A 56 -19.39 -19.57 4.20
C LEU A 56 -19.29 -18.12 4.67
N SER A 57 -19.60 -17.16 3.80
CA SER A 57 -19.50 -15.73 4.07
C SER A 57 -20.45 -15.25 5.18
N ARG A 58 -20.12 -14.11 5.79
CA ARG A 58 -20.95 -13.43 6.80
C ARG A 58 -21.30 -14.33 7.99
N ASN A 59 -20.34 -15.11 8.43
CA ASN A 59 -20.43 -15.96 9.61
C ASN A 59 -19.47 -15.44 10.70
N MET A 60 -19.21 -16.26 11.72
CA MET A 60 -18.30 -15.94 12.83
C MET A 60 -17.17 -16.97 12.93
N LEU A 61 -16.74 -17.53 11.79
CA LEU A 61 -15.66 -18.53 11.75
C LEU A 61 -14.35 -17.86 12.16
N LYS A 62 -13.63 -18.51 13.09
CA LYS A 62 -12.31 -18.06 13.53
C LYS A 62 -11.15 -18.77 12.82
N LYS A 63 -11.39 -20.00 12.40
CA LYS A 63 -10.41 -20.88 11.75
C LYS A 63 -11.08 -21.75 10.71
N ILE A 64 -10.35 -22.06 9.64
CA ILE A 64 -10.70 -23.11 8.69
C ILE A 64 -9.85 -24.34 9.01
N PRO A 65 -10.45 -25.53 9.19
CA PRO A 65 -9.70 -26.74 9.52
C PRO A 65 -8.92 -27.25 8.31
N SER A 66 -7.88 -28.05 8.56
CA SER A 66 -7.10 -28.72 7.51
C SER A 66 -7.94 -29.67 6.63
N THR A 67 -9.08 -30.14 7.15
CA THR A 67 -10.02 -30.98 6.41
C THR A 67 -10.69 -30.27 5.22
N ILE A 68 -10.45 -28.97 5.04
CA ILE A 68 -10.85 -28.24 3.82
C ILE A 68 -10.23 -28.85 2.56
N GLU A 69 -9.09 -29.56 2.67
CA GLU A 69 -8.48 -30.31 1.57
C GLU A 69 -9.44 -31.31 0.91
N LYS A 70 -10.51 -31.74 1.58
CA LYS A 70 -11.45 -32.70 0.97
C LYS A 70 -12.22 -32.12 -0.23
N PHE A 71 -12.33 -30.79 -0.34
CA PHE A 71 -13.07 -30.11 -1.40
C PHE A 71 -12.24 -30.01 -2.70
N GLN A 72 -11.76 -31.13 -3.24
CA GLN A 72 -10.82 -31.15 -4.37
C GLN A 72 -11.40 -30.57 -5.69
N LYS A 73 -12.72 -30.54 -5.86
CA LYS A 73 -13.40 -29.94 -7.03
C LYS A 73 -13.65 -28.43 -6.88
N LEU A 74 -13.36 -27.85 -5.72
CA LEU A 74 -13.76 -26.49 -5.41
C LEU A 74 -13.07 -25.48 -6.34
N ARG A 75 -13.88 -24.69 -7.04
CA ARG A 75 -13.45 -23.56 -7.88
C ARG A 75 -13.74 -22.21 -7.23
N TRP A 76 -14.74 -22.12 -6.36
CA TRP A 76 -15.12 -20.89 -5.68
C TRP A 76 -15.21 -21.11 -4.18
N LEU A 77 -14.37 -20.41 -3.41
CA LEU A 77 -14.46 -20.32 -1.97
C LEU A 77 -14.71 -18.87 -1.52
N ASP A 78 -15.86 -18.63 -0.88
CA ASP A 78 -16.17 -17.35 -0.26
C ASP A 78 -16.20 -17.48 1.28
N LEU A 79 -15.31 -16.74 1.92
CA LEU A 79 -15.11 -16.66 3.37
C LEU A 79 -15.22 -15.23 3.88
N HIS A 80 -15.75 -14.30 3.08
CA HIS A 80 -15.77 -12.89 3.43
C HIS A 80 -16.59 -12.62 4.70
N SER A 81 -16.25 -11.56 5.44
CA SER A 81 -16.96 -11.15 6.65
C SER A 81 -17.06 -12.28 7.69
N ASN A 82 -15.91 -12.82 8.07
CA ASN A 82 -15.75 -13.77 9.17
C ASN A 82 -14.78 -13.20 10.21
N GLN A 83 -14.26 -14.03 11.12
CA GLN A 83 -13.28 -13.64 12.13
C GLN A 83 -11.99 -14.46 11.97
N LEU A 84 -11.63 -14.82 10.72
CA LEU A 84 -10.49 -15.67 10.44
C LEU A 84 -9.20 -14.98 10.84
N GLU A 85 -8.42 -15.63 11.71
CA GLU A 85 -7.11 -15.16 12.16
C GLU A 85 -5.97 -15.85 11.39
N GLU A 86 -6.23 -17.05 10.85
CA GLU A 86 -5.25 -17.84 10.09
C GLU A 86 -5.93 -18.63 8.98
N LEU A 87 -5.13 -19.05 7.99
CA LEU A 87 -5.50 -20.03 6.98
C LEU A 87 -4.65 -21.29 7.12
N PRO A 88 -5.25 -22.48 6.95
CA PRO A 88 -4.49 -23.72 7.00
C PRO A 88 -3.63 -23.88 5.74
N SER A 89 -2.42 -24.44 5.87
CA SER A 89 -1.52 -24.75 4.74
C SER A 89 -2.20 -25.62 3.67
N THR A 90 -3.08 -26.52 4.09
CA THR A 90 -3.91 -27.35 3.19
C THR A 90 -4.77 -26.57 2.19
N ILE A 91 -4.96 -25.25 2.35
CA ILE A 91 -5.64 -24.44 1.33
C ILE A 91 -4.96 -24.55 -0.03
N GLY A 92 -3.63 -24.69 -0.07
CA GLY A 92 -2.86 -24.86 -1.30
C GLY A 92 -3.13 -26.17 -2.06
N THR A 93 -3.82 -27.12 -1.43
CA THR A 93 -4.23 -28.38 -2.08
C THR A 93 -5.42 -28.20 -3.03
N LEU A 94 -6.16 -27.09 -2.92
CA LEU A 94 -7.34 -26.80 -3.74
C LEU A 94 -6.94 -26.27 -5.13
N LYS A 95 -6.26 -27.10 -5.92
CA LYS A 95 -5.63 -26.70 -7.20
C LYS A 95 -6.61 -26.15 -8.24
N ASN A 96 -7.89 -26.51 -8.14
CA ASN A 96 -8.95 -26.05 -9.03
C ASN A 96 -9.50 -24.67 -8.65
N LEU A 97 -9.08 -24.11 -7.52
CA LEU A 97 -9.62 -22.85 -7.00
C LEU A 97 -9.34 -21.69 -7.96
N PHE A 98 -10.41 -21.09 -8.43
CA PHE A 98 -10.41 -19.95 -9.36
C PHE A 98 -10.65 -18.63 -8.63
N TYR A 99 -11.51 -18.66 -7.60
CA TYR A 99 -11.87 -17.50 -6.80
C TYR A 99 -11.71 -17.80 -5.31
N LEU A 100 -11.01 -16.90 -4.61
CA LEU A 100 -10.86 -16.91 -3.16
C LEU A 100 -11.14 -15.53 -2.58
N ASN A 101 -12.17 -15.44 -1.74
CA ASN A 101 -12.52 -14.21 -1.06
C ASN A 101 -12.40 -14.35 0.46
N LEU A 102 -11.47 -13.58 1.01
CA LEU A 102 -11.12 -13.52 2.43
C LEU A 102 -11.31 -12.10 2.98
N CYS A 103 -12.01 -11.24 2.23
CA CYS A 103 -12.23 -9.86 2.59
C CYS A 103 -12.95 -9.73 3.94
N ASN A 104 -12.61 -8.71 4.72
CA ASN A 104 -13.24 -8.44 6.02
C ASN A 104 -13.06 -9.61 7.00
N ASN A 105 -11.80 -9.91 7.34
CA ASN A 105 -11.38 -10.90 8.33
C ASN A 105 -10.32 -10.28 9.26
N LYS A 106 -9.58 -11.10 10.01
CA LYS A 106 -8.53 -10.66 10.95
C LYS A 106 -7.17 -11.25 10.58
N LEU A 107 -6.94 -11.51 9.30
CA LEU A 107 -5.69 -12.10 8.83
C LEU A 107 -4.53 -11.13 9.00
N ILE A 108 -3.38 -11.67 9.40
CA ILE A 108 -2.08 -10.99 9.47
C ILE A 108 -1.10 -11.71 8.54
N SER A 109 -0.02 -11.05 8.12
CA SER A 109 0.95 -11.56 7.16
C SER A 109 1.53 -12.92 7.54
N THR A 110 1.93 -13.09 8.81
CA THR A 110 2.51 -14.35 9.34
C THR A 110 1.57 -15.54 9.28
N ASN A 111 0.26 -15.28 9.17
CA ASN A 111 -0.77 -16.31 9.19
C ASN A 111 -1.33 -16.60 7.78
N LEU A 112 -0.74 -15.99 6.74
CA LEU A 112 -0.94 -16.39 5.35
C LEU A 112 0.03 -17.55 5.02
N PRO A 113 -0.46 -18.75 4.73
CA PRO A 113 0.39 -19.90 4.45
C PRO A 113 1.12 -19.71 3.11
N GLU A 114 2.39 -20.12 3.07
CA GLU A 114 3.17 -20.09 1.82
C GLU A 114 2.55 -20.97 0.73
N GLU A 115 1.81 -22.00 1.12
CA GLU A 115 1.11 -22.90 0.21
C GLU A 115 0.04 -22.22 -0.66
N LEU A 116 -0.33 -20.96 -0.38
CA LEU A 116 -1.14 -20.17 -1.32
C LEU A 116 -0.50 -20.11 -2.71
N LYS A 117 0.83 -20.14 -2.81
CA LYS A 117 1.57 -20.18 -4.09
C LYS A 117 1.24 -21.38 -4.97
N LEU A 118 0.67 -22.45 -4.40
CA LEU A 118 0.29 -23.68 -5.10
C LEU A 118 -1.03 -23.54 -5.87
N LEU A 119 -1.81 -22.49 -5.61
CA LEU A 119 -3.10 -22.23 -6.27
C LEU A 119 -2.90 -21.67 -7.69
N LYS A 120 -2.31 -22.46 -8.58
CA LYS A 120 -1.92 -22.03 -9.94
C LYS A 120 -3.09 -21.63 -10.84
N ASN A 121 -4.32 -22.05 -10.51
CA ASN A 121 -5.52 -21.65 -11.25
C ASN A 121 -6.24 -20.43 -10.65
N LEU A 122 -5.69 -19.79 -9.61
CA LEU A 122 -6.36 -18.69 -8.93
C LEU A 122 -6.33 -17.42 -9.78
N HIS A 123 -7.51 -16.88 -10.06
CA HIS A 123 -7.71 -15.71 -10.90
C HIS A 123 -8.10 -14.47 -10.10
N ILE A 124 -8.83 -14.67 -9.01
CA ILE A 124 -9.35 -13.60 -8.16
C ILE A 124 -9.01 -13.93 -6.72
N LEU A 125 -8.26 -13.02 -6.09
CA LEU A 125 -7.91 -13.07 -4.68
C LEU A 125 -8.31 -11.76 -4.01
N ASN A 126 -9.16 -11.83 -2.99
CA ASN A 126 -9.55 -10.66 -2.21
C ASN A 126 -9.15 -10.83 -0.75
N LEU A 127 -8.20 -10.02 -0.31
CA LEU A 127 -7.66 -9.93 1.05
C LEU A 127 -7.94 -8.56 1.68
N GLY A 128 -8.82 -7.73 1.08
CA GLY A 128 -9.12 -6.41 1.61
C GLY A 128 -9.78 -6.45 2.99
N LEU A 129 -9.78 -5.33 3.72
CA LEU A 129 -10.33 -5.23 5.08
C LEU A 129 -9.77 -6.31 6.02
N ASN A 130 -8.45 -6.48 6.04
CA ASN A 130 -7.76 -7.37 6.97
C ASN A 130 -6.76 -6.55 7.82
N ARG A 131 -5.78 -7.22 8.41
CA ARG A 131 -4.72 -6.58 9.22
C ARG A 131 -3.35 -6.93 8.66
N LEU A 132 -3.23 -7.03 7.35
CA LEU A 132 -1.97 -7.37 6.68
C LEU A 132 -1.04 -6.16 6.76
N ASP A 133 0.14 -6.35 7.35
CA ASP A 133 1.23 -5.38 7.39
C ASP A 133 2.23 -5.56 6.24
N SER A 134 2.29 -6.78 5.69
CA SER A 134 3.09 -7.13 4.52
C SER A 134 2.39 -8.22 3.69
N ILE A 135 2.80 -8.32 2.43
CA ILE A 135 2.37 -9.39 1.52
C ILE A 135 3.56 -10.34 1.29
N PRO A 136 3.40 -11.66 1.49
CA PRO A 136 4.48 -12.60 1.24
C PRO A 136 4.85 -12.62 -0.25
N THR A 137 6.14 -12.63 -0.54
CA THR A 137 6.67 -12.64 -1.92
C THR A 137 6.21 -13.84 -2.73
N THR A 138 5.89 -14.95 -2.05
CA THR A 138 5.34 -16.19 -2.61
C THR A 138 4.01 -16.01 -3.35
N LEU A 139 3.24 -14.95 -3.07
CA LEU A 139 2.03 -14.63 -3.85
C LEU A 139 2.36 -14.21 -5.28
N GLY A 140 3.61 -13.80 -5.57
CA GLY A 140 4.08 -13.55 -6.93
C GLY A 140 4.14 -14.78 -7.81
N ASP A 141 4.06 -16.00 -7.24
CA ASP A 141 4.03 -17.24 -8.01
C ASP A 141 2.63 -17.57 -8.58
N LEU A 142 1.62 -16.75 -8.29
CA LEU A 142 0.24 -16.89 -8.78
C LEU A 142 0.09 -16.34 -10.21
N GLY A 143 0.74 -17.00 -11.17
CA GLY A 143 0.85 -16.51 -12.56
C GLY A 143 -0.47 -16.27 -13.30
N GLU A 144 -1.58 -16.89 -12.88
CA GLU A 144 -2.91 -16.71 -13.49
C GLU A 144 -3.75 -15.60 -12.84
N LEU A 145 -3.25 -14.96 -11.79
CA LEU A 145 -4.01 -13.98 -11.03
C LEU A 145 -4.28 -12.73 -11.86
N LYS A 146 -5.56 -12.36 -11.98
CA LYS A 146 -6.04 -11.21 -12.76
C LYS A 146 -6.52 -10.06 -11.90
N VAL A 147 -7.07 -10.37 -10.73
CA VAL A 147 -7.62 -9.38 -9.80
C VAL A 147 -7.12 -9.68 -8.39
N MET A 148 -6.49 -8.68 -7.78
CA MET A 148 -6.09 -8.73 -6.38
C MET A 148 -6.65 -7.54 -5.61
N GLY A 149 -7.37 -7.81 -4.52
CA GLY A 149 -7.86 -6.79 -3.58
C GLY A 149 -7.05 -6.82 -2.29
N LEU A 150 -6.39 -5.71 -1.97
CA LEU A 150 -5.58 -5.49 -0.77
C LEU A 150 -5.99 -4.22 0.00
N PHE A 151 -7.07 -3.57 -0.42
CA PHE A 151 -7.56 -2.34 0.20
C PHE A 151 -7.84 -2.49 1.70
N ASP A 152 -7.73 -1.41 2.47
CA ASP A 152 -7.99 -1.44 3.91
C ASP A 152 -7.18 -2.49 4.68
N ASN A 153 -5.87 -2.37 4.58
CA ASN A 153 -4.92 -3.14 5.37
C ASN A 153 -3.90 -2.16 6.00
N ALA A 154 -2.83 -2.70 6.58
CA ALA A 154 -1.73 -1.94 7.18
C ALA A 154 -0.46 -2.01 6.31
N LEU A 155 -0.61 -2.15 4.98
CA LEU A 155 0.51 -2.32 4.07
C LEU A 155 1.29 -1.01 3.89
N THR A 156 2.61 -1.08 4.05
CA THR A 156 3.52 0.05 3.77
C THR A 156 4.26 -0.10 2.45
N SER A 157 4.28 -1.31 1.88
CA SER A 157 4.88 -1.60 0.58
C SER A 157 4.20 -2.80 -0.06
N ILE A 158 4.42 -2.97 -1.37
CA ILE A 158 3.98 -4.14 -2.12
C ILE A 158 5.23 -4.76 -2.74
N PRO A 159 5.48 -6.06 -2.56
CA PRO A 159 6.65 -6.70 -3.15
C PRO A 159 6.58 -6.66 -4.68
N GLU A 160 7.74 -6.47 -5.32
CA GLU A 160 7.86 -6.46 -6.78
C GLU A 160 7.35 -7.74 -7.44
N SER A 161 7.42 -8.87 -6.73
CA SER A 161 6.89 -10.14 -7.22
C SER A 161 5.37 -10.11 -7.46
N VAL A 162 4.63 -9.28 -6.71
CA VAL A 162 3.18 -9.12 -6.86
C VAL A 162 2.84 -8.04 -7.89
N THR A 163 3.58 -6.93 -7.93
CA THR A 163 3.39 -5.90 -8.96
C THR A 163 3.81 -6.37 -10.35
N GLY A 164 4.78 -7.30 -10.42
CA GLY A 164 5.28 -7.93 -11.65
C GLY A 164 4.47 -9.14 -12.14
N LEU A 165 3.30 -9.42 -11.56
CA LEU A 165 2.45 -10.55 -11.99
C LEU A 165 1.99 -10.37 -13.46
N PRO A 166 2.26 -11.34 -14.35
CA PRO A 166 2.14 -11.13 -15.81
C PRO A 166 0.71 -10.95 -16.31
N LYS A 167 -0.28 -11.45 -15.56
CA LYS A 167 -1.71 -11.43 -15.94
C LYS A 167 -2.55 -10.51 -15.06
N LEU A 168 -1.94 -9.78 -14.12
CA LEU A 168 -2.65 -8.92 -13.18
C LEU A 168 -3.21 -7.70 -13.91
N LYS A 169 -4.54 -7.54 -13.89
CA LYS A 169 -5.25 -6.46 -14.57
C LYS A 169 -5.77 -5.40 -13.60
N LYS A 170 -6.06 -5.81 -12.36
CA LYS A 170 -6.63 -4.94 -11.33
C LYS A 170 -5.97 -5.26 -9.99
N LEU A 171 -5.34 -4.24 -9.41
CA LEU A 171 -4.78 -4.27 -8.07
C LEU A 171 -5.39 -3.11 -7.29
N ASN A 172 -6.22 -3.41 -6.28
CA ASN A 172 -6.76 -2.38 -5.39
C ASN A 172 -5.98 -2.39 -4.09
N VAL A 173 -5.27 -1.30 -3.81
CA VAL A 173 -4.44 -1.11 -2.60
C VAL A 173 -4.87 0.12 -1.80
N GLU A 174 -6.03 0.69 -2.11
CA GLU A 174 -6.54 1.89 -1.46
C GLU A 174 -6.62 1.74 0.06
N ARG A 175 -6.53 2.86 0.79
CA ARG A 175 -6.64 2.89 2.26
C ARG A 175 -5.60 1.99 2.96
N ASN A 176 -4.37 2.02 2.47
CA ASN A 176 -3.19 1.47 3.14
C ASN A 176 -2.21 2.61 3.47
N PRO A 177 -1.43 2.49 4.56
CA PRO A 177 -0.45 3.48 4.97
C PRO A 177 0.84 3.40 4.14
N PHE A 178 0.74 3.55 2.81
CA PHE A 178 1.93 3.70 1.98
C PHE A 178 2.64 5.01 2.34
N PRO A 179 3.98 5.01 2.43
CA PRO A 179 4.71 6.25 2.60
C PRO A 179 4.34 7.19 1.46
N GLU A 180 3.97 8.42 1.80
CA GLU A 180 3.93 9.49 0.81
C GLU A 180 5.33 9.54 0.21
N LEU A 181 5.41 9.48 -1.12
CA LEU A 181 6.66 9.80 -1.80
C LEU A 181 6.93 11.25 -1.41
N GLU A 182 7.88 11.46 -0.49
CA GLU A 182 8.55 12.73 -0.35
C GLU A 182 9.18 12.97 -1.72
N VAL A 183 8.45 13.70 -2.56
CA VAL A 183 9.05 14.35 -3.69
C VAL A 183 10.00 15.31 -3.01
N GLU A 184 11.28 14.94 -2.96
CA GLU A 184 12.32 15.93 -2.81
C GLU A 184 12.02 16.92 -3.93
N GLU A 185 11.38 18.04 -3.58
CA GLU A 185 11.41 19.22 -4.42
C GLU A 185 12.90 19.52 -4.52
N GLU A 186 13.55 18.97 -5.54
CA GLU A 186 14.79 19.54 -6.03
C GLU A 186 14.40 20.99 -6.30
N ASP A 187 14.80 21.88 -5.37
CA ASP A 187 14.84 23.31 -5.58
C ASP A 187 15.68 23.51 -6.83
N VAL A 188 15.02 23.47 -8.00
CA VAL A 188 15.66 23.73 -9.28
C VAL A 188 15.90 25.23 -9.25
N ASP A 189 17.05 25.63 -8.71
CA ASP A 189 17.51 27.01 -8.70
C ASP A 189 17.36 27.54 -10.14
N PRO A 190 16.43 28.47 -10.42
CA PRO A 190 16.16 28.92 -11.78
C PRO A 190 17.36 29.68 -12.37
N ILE A 191 18.37 29.96 -11.54
CA ILE A 191 19.61 30.60 -11.95
C ILE A 191 20.61 29.53 -12.37
N LYS A 192 20.71 29.30 -13.69
CA LYS A 192 21.94 28.74 -14.28
C LYS A 192 23.12 29.64 -13.89
N ARG A 193 23.83 29.30 -12.81
CA ARG A 193 25.16 29.85 -12.54
C ARG A 193 26.05 29.42 -13.70
N ILE A 194 26.36 30.36 -14.59
CA ILE A 194 27.37 30.16 -15.61
C ILE A 194 28.70 30.07 -14.84
N GLU A 195 29.23 28.86 -14.68
CA GLU A 195 30.42 28.56 -13.87
C GLU A 195 31.73 29.13 -14.44
N THR A 196 31.69 29.92 -15.52
CA THR A 196 32.90 30.43 -16.16
C THR A 196 32.80 31.91 -16.52
N LEU A 197 33.17 32.76 -15.56
CA LEU A 197 33.54 34.15 -15.83
C LEU A 197 34.96 34.18 -16.36
N HIS A 198 35.12 34.50 -17.64
CA HIS A 198 36.43 34.75 -18.23
C HIS A 198 36.75 36.25 -18.16
N LEU A 199 37.81 36.61 -17.45
CA LEU A 199 38.38 37.96 -17.50
C LEU A 199 39.06 38.16 -18.86
N VAL A 200 38.47 38.98 -19.71
CA VAL A 200 39.03 39.36 -21.01
C VAL A 200 39.72 40.72 -20.88
N GLN A 201 40.96 40.85 -21.38
CA GLN A 201 41.67 42.13 -21.38
C GLN A 201 41.12 43.03 -22.50
N GLU A 202 41.11 44.37 -22.29
CA GLU A 202 40.59 45.31 -23.29
C GLU A 202 41.22 45.15 -24.69
N LYS A 203 42.50 44.75 -24.75
CA LYS A 203 43.25 44.53 -25.98
C LYS A 203 42.73 43.36 -26.83
N ASP A 204 42.05 42.40 -26.18
CA ASP A 204 41.53 41.19 -26.80
C ASP A 204 40.06 41.36 -27.25
N LEU A 205 39.47 42.55 -27.00
CA LEU A 205 38.13 42.90 -27.43
C LEU A 205 38.15 43.54 -28.82
N CYS A 206 37.22 43.14 -29.69
CA CYS A 206 37.00 43.85 -30.94
C CYS A 206 36.42 45.26 -30.69
N ARG A 207 36.51 46.13 -31.69
CA ARG A 207 36.17 47.56 -31.56
C ARG A 207 34.73 47.85 -31.12
N SER A 208 33.78 47.00 -31.51
CA SER A 208 32.37 47.11 -31.10
C SER A 208 32.16 46.66 -29.66
N CYS A 209 32.74 45.52 -29.26
CA CYS A 209 32.63 45.01 -27.89
C CYS A 209 33.30 45.94 -26.87
N LEU A 210 34.47 46.50 -27.20
CA LEU A 210 35.15 47.48 -26.33
C LEU A 210 34.28 48.72 -26.09
N ARG A 211 33.55 49.18 -27.12
CA ARG A 211 32.65 50.34 -27.01
C ARG A 211 31.46 50.04 -26.10
N MET A 212 30.84 48.87 -26.24
CA MET A 212 29.74 48.45 -25.36
C MET A 212 30.21 48.31 -23.90
N CYS A 213 31.34 47.63 -23.67
CA CYS A 213 31.87 47.46 -22.31
C CYS A 213 32.22 48.80 -21.64
N ARG A 214 32.71 49.79 -22.39
CA ARG A 214 32.95 51.14 -21.84
C ARG A 214 31.66 51.86 -21.49
N GLY A 215 30.66 51.81 -22.36
CA GLY A 215 29.36 52.44 -22.10
C GLY A 215 28.66 51.87 -20.86
N GLU A 216 28.68 50.54 -20.69
CA GLU A 216 28.14 49.91 -19.47
C GLU A 216 28.93 50.25 -18.22
N ARG A 217 30.25 50.41 -18.33
CA ARG A 217 31.10 50.83 -17.19
C ARG A 217 30.81 52.26 -16.77
N GLU A 218 30.56 53.15 -17.73
CA GLU A 218 30.16 54.55 -17.48
C GLU A 218 28.78 54.60 -16.80
N ASN A 219 27.79 53.84 -17.30
CA ASN A 219 26.46 53.72 -16.68
C ASN A 219 26.53 53.23 -15.22
N LEU A 220 27.39 52.25 -14.94
CA LEU A 220 27.60 51.73 -13.57
C LEU A 220 28.24 52.77 -12.65
N GLN A 221 29.14 53.60 -13.17
CA GLN A 221 29.74 54.70 -12.40
C GLN A 221 28.72 55.81 -12.09
N GLU A 222 27.79 56.08 -13.00
CA GLU A 222 26.68 57.00 -12.73
C GLU A 222 25.75 56.45 -11.64
N LEU A 223 25.50 55.14 -11.62
CA LEU A 223 24.69 54.48 -10.58
C LEU A 223 25.37 54.50 -9.20
N GLY A 224 26.71 54.39 -9.16
CA GLY A 224 27.51 54.43 -7.93
C GLY A 224 27.60 55.81 -7.28
N ASN A 225 27.35 56.88 -8.03
CA ASN A 225 27.36 58.26 -7.53
C ASN A 225 26.01 58.72 -6.94
N MET A 226 25.00 57.85 -6.92
CA MET A 226 23.73 58.09 -6.23
C MET A 226 23.90 57.88 -4.72
N THR A 227 23.88 58.97 -3.94
CA THR A 227 23.91 58.90 -2.47
C THR A 227 22.66 58.20 -1.93
N PRO A 228 22.79 57.23 -0.99
CA PRO A 228 21.63 56.56 -0.43
C PRO A 228 20.81 57.52 0.45
N SER A 229 19.54 57.72 0.12
CA SER A 229 18.59 58.42 1.00
C SER A 229 18.39 57.62 2.31
N PRO A 230 18.17 58.25 3.47
CA PRO A 230 17.94 57.53 4.72
C PRO A 230 16.55 56.87 4.69
N SER A 231 16.48 55.63 4.23
CA SER A 231 15.26 54.83 4.32
C SER A 231 15.00 54.45 5.77
N LYS A 232 13.86 54.92 6.29
CA LYS A 232 13.30 54.58 7.60
C LYS A 232 13.35 53.08 7.84
N LYS A 233 13.93 52.64 8.96
CA LYS A 233 13.89 51.24 9.41
C LYS A 233 12.43 50.78 9.48
N PRO A 234 12.05 49.65 8.86
CA PRO A 234 10.72 49.09 9.07
C PRO A 234 10.60 48.59 10.52
N SER A 235 9.55 49.04 11.19
CA SER A 235 9.14 48.63 12.54
C SER A 235 8.17 47.45 12.41
N PHE A 236 8.49 46.31 13.02
CA PHE A 236 7.64 45.12 13.08
C PHE A 236 7.24 44.86 14.54
N PRO A 237 6.10 45.38 15.04
CA PRO A 237 5.78 45.35 16.47
C PRO A 237 5.19 44.02 17.00
N LEU A 238 5.18 42.93 16.22
CA LEU A 238 4.51 41.67 16.59
C LEU A 238 5.37 40.40 16.44
N LEU A 239 6.68 40.52 16.19
CA LEU A 239 7.57 39.37 16.26
C LEU A 239 8.06 39.20 17.70
N LEU A 240 7.53 38.18 18.40
CA LEU A 240 8.18 37.59 19.56
C LEU A 240 9.61 37.23 19.16
N THR A 241 10.58 37.80 19.87
CA THR A 241 12.02 37.64 19.64
C THR A 241 12.42 36.16 19.55
N PRO A 242 13.20 35.73 18.54
CA PRO A 242 13.92 34.48 18.62
C PRO A 242 14.99 34.60 19.71
N ASN A 243 15.04 33.59 20.57
CA ASN A 243 16.08 33.40 21.57
C ASN A 243 17.41 33.08 20.85
N SER A 244 18.12 34.11 20.41
CA SER A 244 19.51 34.00 19.95
C SER A 244 20.34 35.08 20.60
N THR A 245 20.99 34.72 21.69
CA THR A 245 22.23 35.35 22.14
C THR A 245 23.33 35.04 21.12
N ALA A 246 23.30 35.72 19.98
CA ALA A 246 24.46 35.89 19.11
C ALA A 246 24.86 37.36 19.21
N LYS A 247 25.42 37.72 20.37
CA LYS A 247 26.14 38.97 20.53
C LYS A 247 27.50 38.79 19.87
N ASP A 248 27.87 39.80 19.09
CA ASP A 248 29.13 40.00 18.40
C ASP A 248 30.34 39.45 19.17
N ASN A 249 31.08 38.53 18.55
CA ASN A 249 32.47 38.25 18.91
C ASN A 249 33.28 38.15 17.61
N GLN A 250 33.64 39.32 17.05
CA GLN A 250 34.55 39.43 15.90
C GLN A 250 36.04 39.51 16.29
N ASP A 251 36.40 39.31 17.57
CA ASP A 251 37.78 39.56 18.04
C ASP A 251 38.54 38.35 18.65
N GLU A 252 37.99 37.13 18.70
CA GLU A 252 38.68 36.01 19.39
C GLU A 252 39.44 35.00 18.52
N TRP A 253 39.52 35.17 17.19
CA TRP A 253 40.25 34.24 16.29
C TRP A 253 41.55 34.81 15.70
N ARG A 254 42.23 35.69 16.43
CA ARG A 254 43.66 35.94 16.19
C ARG A 254 44.47 35.60 17.42
N VAL A 255 45.40 34.66 17.23
CA VAL A 255 46.54 34.30 18.09
C VAL A 255 46.23 33.27 19.20
N ARG A 256 46.33 31.98 18.87
CA ARG A 256 47.45 31.10 19.26
C ARG A 256 47.35 29.74 18.58
#